data_AF-A0A377WAA5-F1
#
_entry.id   AF-A0A377WAA5-F1
#
_cell.length_a   1.000
_cell.length_b   1.000
_cell.length_c   1.000
_cell.angle_alpha   90.00
_cell.angle_beta   90.00
_cell.angle_gamma   90.00
#
_symmetry.space_group_name_H-M   'P 1'
#
loop_
_entity.id
_entity.type
_entity.pdbx_description
1 polymer ?
#
loop_
_entity_poly.entity_id
_entity_poly.type
_entity_poly.pdbx_seq_one_letter_code
_entity_poly.pdbx_strand_id
1 'polypeptide(L)'
;MLGVALNEVFVPILQKQFPEIVDFYLPPEGCSYRLAVVTMKKQYAGHAKRVMMGVWSFLRQFMYTKFVIVCDDDVNARGLERCDLGDHYPYGPGS
;
A
#
# COMPACT_ATOMS: atom_id res chain seq x y z
N MET A 1 -5.09 -11.61 13.01
CA MET A 1 -4.50 -10.55 13.85
C MET A 1 -2.97 -10.36 13.68
N LEU A 2 -2.28 -10.91 12.67
CA LEU A 2 -0.83 -10.66 12.49
C LEU A 2 -0.49 -9.39 11.67
N GLY A 3 -1.26 -9.08 10.63
CA GLY A 3 -0.90 -7.98 9.69
C GLY A 3 -0.97 -6.57 10.27
N VAL A 4 -1.85 -6.35 11.24
CA VAL A 4 -1.96 -5.05 11.92
C VAL A 4 -0.72 -4.77 12.77
N ALA A 5 -0.21 -5.78 13.48
CA ALA A 5 0.99 -5.64 14.31
C ALA A 5 2.24 -5.33 13.46
N LEU A 6 2.35 -5.90 12.26
CA LEU A 6 3.45 -5.58 11.35
C LEU A 6 3.38 -4.14 10.85
N ASN A 7 2.19 -3.59 10.56
CA ASN A 7 2.06 -2.18 10.15
C ASN A 7 2.58 -1.24 11.25
N GLU A 8 2.22 -1.47 12.52
CA GLU A 8 2.69 -0.62 13.63
C GLU A 8 4.22 -0.63 13.81
N VAL A 9 4.89 -1.72 13.41
CA VAL A 9 6.35 -1.83 13.44
C VAL A 9 7.00 -1.22 12.19
N PHE A 10 6.44 -1.50 11.01
CA PHE A 10 7.04 -1.06 9.74
C PHE A 10 6.82 0.42 9.44
N VAL A 11 5.65 0.99 9.79
CA VAL A 11 5.35 2.41 9.60
C VAL A 11 6.45 3.33 10.16
N PRO A 12 6.83 3.26 11.44
CA PRO A 12 7.84 4.16 11.99
C PRO A 12 9.25 3.91 11.42
N ILE A 13 9.56 2.70 10.97
CA ILE A 13 10.85 2.38 10.33
C ILE A 13 10.90 2.99 8.93
N LEU A 14 9.85 2.80 8.14
CA LEU A 14 9.74 3.36 6.80
C LEU A 14 9.70 4.88 6.84
N GLN A 15 8.99 5.50 7.79
CA GLN A 15 8.99 6.95 7.98
C GLN A 15 10.36 7.51 8.35
N LYS A 16 11.20 6.76 9.08
CA LYS A 16 12.58 7.18 9.37
C LYS A 16 13.47 7.20 8.12
N GLN A 17 13.28 6.26 7.19
CA GLN A 17 14.03 6.24 5.93
C GLN A 17 13.44 7.16 4.86
N PHE A 18 12.12 7.28 4.83
CA PHE A 18 11.33 8.01 3.86
C PHE A 18 10.30 8.87 4.61
N PRO A 19 10.70 10.06 5.10
CA PRO A 19 9.80 10.97 5.84
C PRO A 19 8.61 11.46 5.00
N GLU A 20 8.63 11.26 3.69
CA GLU A 20 7.51 11.52 2.79
C GLU A 20 6.35 10.51 2.91
N ILE A 21 6.56 9.34 3.51
CA ILE A 21 5.53 8.32 3.70
C ILE A 21 4.59 8.74 4.84
N VAL A 22 3.30 8.79 4.55
CA VAL A 22 2.26 9.18 5.53
C VAL A 22 1.72 7.95 6.24
N ASP A 23 1.26 6.95 5.51
CA ASP A 23 0.72 5.71 6.06
C ASP A 23 1.16 4.49 5.23
N PHE A 24 1.23 3.35 5.88
CA PHE A 24 1.58 2.07 5.28
C PHE A 24 0.61 0.99 5.76
N TYR A 25 -0.04 0.32 4.81
CA TYR A 25 -1.08 -0.65 5.09
C TYR A 25 -0.86 -1.96 4.32
N LEU A 26 -0.83 -3.06 5.07
CA LEU A 26 -0.89 -4.42 4.58
C LEU A 26 -2.30 -5.01 4.78
N PRO A 27 -3.14 -5.11 3.72
CA PRO A 27 -4.46 -5.69 3.83
C PRO A 27 -4.40 -7.19 4.19
N PRO A 28 -5.21 -7.66 5.14
CA PRO A 28 -5.25 -9.07 5.54
C PRO A 28 -5.93 -9.98 4.50
N GLU A 29 -6.85 -9.45 3.68
CA GLU A 29 -7.58 -10.18 2.63
C GLU A 29 -6.69 -10.54 1.43
N GLY A 30 -5.60 -9.79 1.24
CA GLY A 30 -4.50 -10.18 0.37
C GLY A 30 -3.73 -11.33 0.99
N CYS A 31 -4.32 -12.54 0.90
CA CYS A 31 -4.10 -13.83 1.58
C CYS A 31 -2.65 -14.33 1.86
N SER A 32 -1.62 -13.49 1.85
CA SER A 32 -0.21 -13.77 2.17
C SER A 32 0.68 -12.50 2.28
N TYR A 33 0.16 -11.32 2.66
CA TYR A 33 0.99 -10.09 2.76
C TYR A 33 1.69 -9.70 1.44
N ARG A 34 1.13 -10.14 0.32
CA ARG A 34 1.74 -9.98 -1.01
C ARG A 34 1.53 -8.60 -1.60
N LEU A 35 0.64 -7.81 -1.00
CA LEU A 35 0.26 -6.48 -1.43
C LEU A 35 0.52 -5.49 -0.28
N ALA A 36 1.18 -4.40 -0.61
CA ALA A 36 1.41 -3.27 0.30
C ALA A 36 0.86 -1.99 -0.32
N VAL A 37 0.11 -1.22 0.47
CA VAL A 37 -0.41 0.09 0.08
C VAL A 37 0.35 1.14 0.88
N VAL A 38 0.93 2.10 0.16
CA VAL A 38 1.71 3.20 0.75
C VAL A 38 1.09 4.50 0.32
N THR A 39 0.82 5.38 1.27
CA THR A 39 0.44 6.77 0.98
C THR A 39 1.61 7.67 1.27
N MET A 40 1.85 8.63 0.40
CA MET A 40 2.97 9.56 0.53
C MET A 40 2.57 10.96 0.07
N LYS A 41 3.24 11.98 0.61
CA LYS A 41 3.13 13.35 0.12
C LYS A 41 4.09 13.56 -1.04
N LYS A 42 3.56 13.61 -2.27
CA LYS A 42 4.41 13.85 -3.44
C LYS A 42 4.92 15.28 -3.45
N GLN A 43 6.24 15.45 -3.59
CA GLN A 43 6.87 16.77 -3.72
C GLN A 43 7.30 17.08 -5.16
N TYR A 44 7.56 16.06 -5.98
CA TYR A 44 8.02 16.22 -7.36
C TYR A 44 7.66 15.03 -8.26
N ALA A 45 7.67 15.24 -9.58
CA ALA A 45 7.41 14.19 -10.55
C ALA A 45 8.48 13.09 -10.47
N GLY A 46 8.06 11.82 -10.37
CA GLY A 46 8.97 10.68 -10.18
C GLY A 46 9.31 10.35 -8.72
N HIS A 47 8.86 11.16 -7.75
CA HIS A 47 9.03 10.88 -6.32
C HIS A 47 8.38 9.55 -5.92
N ALA A 48 7.18 9.26 -6.42
CA ALA A 48 6.48 7.99 -6.17
C ALA A 48 7.28 6.76 -6.63
N LYS A 49 8.01 6.86 -7.75
CA LYS A 49 8.84 5.77 -8.27
C LYS A 49 10.03 5.48 -7.35
N ARG A 50 10.64 6.53 -6.78
CA ARG A 50 11.73 6.39 -5.80
C ARG A 50 11.25 5.69 -4.54
N VAL A 51 10.11 6.12 -3.99
CA VAL A 51 9.50 5.50 -2.81
C VAL A 51 9.09 4.06 -3.09
N MET A 52 8.46 3.80 -4.23
CA MET A 52 8.08 2.44 -4.64
C MET A 52 9.30 1.49 -4.67
N MET A 53 10.40 1.91 -5.29
CA MET A 53 11.63 1.11 -5.36
C MET A 53 12.29 0.93 -3.98
N GLY A 54 12.29 1.96 -3.14
CA GLY A 54 12.81 1.90 -1.78
C GLY A 54 12.02 0.95 -0.89
N VAL A 55 10.70 1.11 -0.85
CA VAL A 55 9.78 0.25 -0.10
C VAL A 55 9.83 -1.18 -0.63
N TRP A 56 9.83 -1.38 -1.95
CA TRP A 56 9.91 -2.73 -2.52
C TRP A 56 11.23 -3.43 -2.18
N SER A 57 12.36 -2.71 -2.22
CA SER A 57 13.67 -3.28 -1.87
C SER A 57 13.74 -3.66 -0.39
N PHE A 58 13.21 -2.78 0.48
CA PHE A 58 13.14 -3.05 1.92
C PHE A 58 12.21 -4.24 2.21
N LEU A 59 10.98 -4.23 1.69
CA LEU A 59 10.01 -5.29 1.92
C LEU A 59 10.47 -6.63 1.35
N ARG A 60 11.16 -6.67 0.21
CA ARG A 60 11.69 -7.91 -0.38
C ARG A 60 12.71 -8.61 0.52
N GLN A 61 13.36 -7.90 1.45
CA GLN A 61 14.24 -8.50 2.44
C GLN A 61 13.49 -9.15 3.61
N PHE A 62 12.27 -8.70 3.91
CA PHE A 62 11.47 -9.19 5.04
C PHE A 62 10.30 -10.09 4.63
N MET A 63 9.78 -9.94 3.40
CA MET A 63 8.61 -10.63 2.88
C MET A 63 8.69 -10.84 1.35
N TYR A 64 7.94 -11.83 0.84
CA TYR A 64 7.72 -12.02 -0.60
C TYR A 64 6.63 -11.09 -1.16
N THR A 65 6.66 -9.81 -0.80
CA THR A 65 5.70 -8.82 -1.31
C THR A 65 5.88 -8.68 -2.82
N LYS A 66 4.84 -9.03 -3.56
CA LYS A 66 4.86 -9.08 -5.03
C LYS A 66 4.33 -7.77 -5.64
N PHE A 67 3.51 -7.02 -4.89
CA PHE A 67 2.85 -5.82 -5.35
C PHE A 67 2.97 -4.69 -4.32
N VAL A 68 3.42 -3.51 -4.75
CA VAL A 68 3.46 -2.27 -3.96
C VAL A 68 2.66 -1.22 -4.72
N ILE A 69 1.62 -0.69 -4.08
CA ILE A 69 0.78 0.39 -4.59
C ILE A 69 1.19 1.67 -3.85
N VAL A 70 1.57 2.69 -4.60
CA VAL A 70 1.93 4.00 -4.04
C VAL A 70 0.87 5.01 -4.46
N CYS A 71 0.19 5.57 -3.46
CA CYS A 71 -0.84 6.58 -3.62
C CYS A 71 -0.37 7.92 -3.04
N ASP A 72 -1.06 9.00 -3.43
CA ASP A 72 -0.87 10.32 -2.82
C ASP A 72 -1.53 10.39 -1.43
N ASP A 73 -1.33 11.47 -0.69
CA ASP A 73 -1.88 11.60 0.67
C ASP A 73 -3.39 11.88 0.71
N ASP A 74 -3.99 12.21 -0.44
CA ASP A 74 -5.44 12.34 -0.60
C ASP A 74 -6.18 10.99 -0.69
N VAL A 75 -5.45 9.88 -0.89
CA VAL A 75 -6.01 8.54 -1.00
C VAL A 75 -5.94 7.82 0.36
N ASN A 76 -7.08 7.34 0.83
CA ASN A 76 -7.12 6.53 2.05
C ASN A 76 -6.62 5.09 1.77
N ALA A 77 -5.43 4.75 2.26
CA ALA A 77 -4.82 3.43 2.11
C ALA A 77 -5.68 2.27 2.67
N ARG A 78 -6.48 2.55 3.70
CA ARG A 78 -7.32 1.56 4.38
C ARG A 78 -8.62 1.33 3.60
N GLY A 79 -9.19 2.40 3.04
CA GLY A 79 -10.39 2.36 2.20
C GLY A 79 -10.25 1.57 0.89
N LEU A 80 -9.03 1.13 0.54
CA LEU A 80 -8.82 0.18 -0.56
C LEU A 80 -9.51 -1.17 -0.31
N GLU A 81 -9.89 -1.47 0.94
CA GLU A 81 -10.77 -2.59 1.35
C GLU A 81 -12.13 -2.58 0.62
N ARG A 82 -12.57 -1.44 0.09
CA ARG A 82 -13.82 -1.33 -0.66
C ARG A 82 -13.69 -1.61 -2.16
N CYS A 83 -12.49 -1.91 -2.64
CA CYS A 83 -12.25 -2.33 -4.02
C CYS A 83 -12.20 -3.86 -4.19
N ASP A 84 -12.81 -4.62 -3.29
CA ASP A 84 -13.38 -5.91 -3.67
C ASP A 84 -14.73 -5.67 -4.37
N LEU A 85 -14.75 -5.90 -5.68
CA LEU A 85 -15.89 -6.51 -6.38
C LEU A 85 -17.31 -5.96 -6.11
N GLY A 86 -17.47 -4.67 -5.85
CA GLY A 86 -18.79 -4.03 -5.88
C GLY A 86 -19.11 -3.52 -7.27
N ASP A 87 -19.79 -4.32 -8.08
CA ASP A 87 -21.10 -3.93 -8.67
C ASP A 87 -21.27 -2.54 -9.34
N HIS A 88 -20.20 -1.82 -9.71
CA HIS A 88 -20.27 -0.46 -10.24
C HIS A 88 -19.37 -0.23 -11.46
N TYR A 89 -19.19 -1.27 -12.28
CA TYR A 89 -19.03 -1.05 -13.72
C TYR A 89 -20.43 -1.01 -14.35
N PRO A 90 -20.77 -0.01 -15.19
CA PRO A 90 -22.09 0.10 -15.84
C PRO A 90 -22.37 -0.99 -16.90
N TYR A 91 -21.62 -2.09 -16.89
CA TYR A 91 -21.86 -3.29 -17.72
C TYR A 91 -22.15 -4.48 -16.80
N GLY A 92 -23.32 -4.48 -16.16
CA GLY A 92 -23.90 -5.70 -15.61
C GLY A 92 -24.29 -6.64 -16.76
N PRO A 93 -24.11 -7.96 -16.65
CA PRO A 93 -24.69 -8.87 -17.63
C PRO A 93 -26.20 -8.88 -17.40
N GLY A 94 -26.93 -8.25 -18.31
CA GLY A 94 -28.36 -8.45 -18.42
C GLY A 94 -28.65 -9.91 -18.77
N SER A 95 -29.43 -10.58 -17.92
CA SER A 95 -30.56 -11.47 -18.24
C SER A 95 -31.02 -12.18 -16.98
#